data_AF-A0A1H3F9X1-F1
#
_entry.id   AF-A0A1H3F9X1-F1
#
_cell.length_a   1.000
_cell.length_b   1.000
_cell.length_c   1.000
_cell.angle_alpha   90.00
_cell.angle_beta   90.00
_cell.angle_gamma   90.00
#
_symmetry.space_group_name_H-M   'P 1'
#
loop_
_entity.id
_entity.type
_entity.pdbx_description
1 polymer ?
#
loop_
_entity_poly.entity_id
_entity_poly.type
_entity_poly.pdbx_seq_one_letter_code
_entity_poly.pdbx_strand_id
1 'polypeptide(L)'
;MHQTWDVVPNWTRTLTPPRRTPAVIRVTRLNGEHFALNPDLIARVEGHPDTVIALVDDTKYVVAESVDVVLREIRDYRASVQAVAFQMDRGEYRPSSRTAVGDNESSSVVPFPTREER
;
A
#
# COMPACT_ATOMS: atom_id res chain seq x y z
N MET A 1 -34.80 40.60 -20.43
CA MET A 1 -34.22 39.29 -20.82
C MET A 1 -32.70 39.42 -20.92
N HIS A 2 -31.98 39.61 -19.82
CA HIS A 2 -30.50 39.53 -19.80
C HIS A 2 -30.10 39.00 -18.43
N GLN A 3 -29.65 37.73 -18.38
CA GLN A 3 -29.08 37.10 -17.19
C GLN A 3 -27.56 37.23 -17.30
N THR A 4 -26.92 37.92 -16.36
CA THR A 4 -25.46 37.97 -16.22
C THR A 4 -25.02 36.86 -15.26
N TRP A 5 -24.12 36.00 -15.74
CA TRP A 5 -23.62 34.85 -14.99
C TRP A 5 -22.48 35.29 -14.06
N ASP A 6 -22.71 35.26 -12.75
CA ASP A 6 -21.63 35.15 -11.77
C ASP A 6 -21.13 33.70 -11.79
N VAL A 7 -20.02 33.45 -12.48
CA VAL A 7 -19.37 32.14 -12.48
C VAL A 7 -18.21 32.18 -11.49
N VAL A 8 -18.43 31.59 -10.32
CA VAL A 8 -17.33 31.19 -9.41
C VAL A 8 -17.44 29.68 -9.19
N PRO A 9 -16.63 28.83 -9.85
CA PRO A 9 -16.62 27.41 -9.54
C PRO A 9 -15.68 27.17 -8.35
N ASN A 10 -16.27 26.93 -7.17
CA ASN A 10 -15.60 26.35 -6.01
C ASN A 10 -15.21 24.90 -6.33
N TRP A 11 -13.99 24.69 -6.82
CA TRP A 11 -13.40 23.36 -6.91
C TRP A 11 -12.71 23.03 -5.57
N THR A 12 -13.49 22.60 -4.58
CA THR A 12 -12.95 21.92 -3.40
C THR A 12 -13.42 20.47 -3.39
N ARG A 13 -12.59 19.60 -3.96
CA ARG A 13 -12.53 18.18 -3.60
C ARG A 13 -11.16 17.66 -4.02
N THR A 14 -10.22 17.66 -3.08
CA THR A 14 -9.03 16.84 -3.16
C THR A 14 -9.49 15.38 -3.21
N LEU A 15 -9.73 14.88 -4.42
CA LEU A 15 -9.86 13.46 -4.66
C LEU A 15 -8.49 12.87 -4.28
N THR A 16 -8.42 12.29 -3.09
CA THR A 16 -7.27 11.48 -2.71
C THR A 16 -7.14 10.43 -3.80
N PRO A 17 -6.01 10.38 -4.54
CA PRO A 17 -5.84 9.38 -5.59
C PRO A 17 -6.05 8.00 -4.97
N PRO A 18 -6.69 7.05 -5.69
CA PRO A 18 -6.85 5.70 -5.16
C PRO A 18 -5.48 5.20 -4.76
N ARG A 19 -5.31 4.91 -3.47
CA ARG A 19 -4.07 4.39 -2.93
C ARG A 19 -3.77 3.12 -3.74
N ARG A 20 -2.66 3.12 -4.49
CA ARG A 20 -2.16 1.92 -5.17
C ARG A 20 -2.29 0.77 -4.18
N THR A 21 -2.95 -0.32 -4.58
CA THR A 21 -3.03 -1.51 -3.76
C THR A 21 -1.61 -1.88 -3.36
N PRO A 22 -1.22 -1.70 -2.08
CA PRO A 22 0.15 -1.95 -1.68
C PRO A 22 0.37 -3.46 -1.75
N ALA A 23 1.51 -3.91 -2.29
CA ALA A 23 1.88 -5.32 -2.37
C ALA A 23 2.21 -5.95 -0.98
N VAL A 24 1.99 -5.19 0.09
CA VAL A 24 2.49 -5.39 1.45
C VAL A 24 1.55 -4.67 2.42
N ILE A 25 1.50 -5.12 3.68
CA ILE A 25 0.80 -4.41 4.76
C ILE A 25 1.75 -3.43 5.45
N ARG A 26 1.25 -2.30 5.93
CA ARG A 26 2.05 -1.36 6.75
C ARG A 26 1.78 -1.64 8.22
N VAL A 27 2.84 -1.76 9.00
CA VAL A 27 2.80 -1.96 10.44
C VAL A 27 3.76 -1.00 11.12
N THR A 28 3.61 -0.81 12.42
CA THR A 28 4.34 0.19 13.19
C THR A 28 5.08 -0.48 14.31
N ARG A 29 6.39 -0.29 14.40
CA ARG A 29 7.18 -0.71 15.57
C ARG A 29 6.77 0.08 16.80
N LEU A 30 7.05 -0.44 18.00
CA LEU A 30 6.76 0.27 19.25
C LEU A 30 7.49 1.62 19.39
N ASN A 31 8.58 1.83 18.65
CA ASN A 31 9.29 3.12 18.58
C ASN A 31 8.62 4.16 17.65
N GLY A 32 7.48 3.82 17.02
CA GLY A 32 6.75 4.67 16.08
C GLY A 32 7.23 4.59 14.63
N GLU A 33 8.29 3.84 14.33
CA GLU A 33 8.78 3.66 12.97
C GLU A 33 7.84 2.75 12.17
N HIS A 34 7.43 3.21 10.99
CA HIS A 34 6.62 2.41 10.07
C HIS A 34 7.50 1.53 9.19
N PHE A 35 7.07 0.29 8.99
CA PHE A 35 7.68 -0.59 8.00
C PHE A 35 6.61 -1.37 7.24
N ALA A 36 6.99 -1.87 6.07
CA ALA A 36 6.12 -2.67 5.24
C ALA A 36 6.47 -4.16 5.41
N LEU A 37 5.44 -4.99 5.51
CA LEU A 37 5.57 -6.42 5.73
C LEU A 37 4.80 -7.20 4.67
N ASN A 38 5.41 -8.24 4.12
CA ASN A 38 4.69 -9.16 3.25
C ASN A 38 3.77 -10.05 4.12
N PRO A 39 2.44 -9.94 3.99
CA PRO A 39 1.52 -10.72 4.81
C PRO A 39 1.57 -12.23 4.51
N ASP A 40 2.06 -12.64 3.35
CA ASP A 40 2.16 -14.06 2.98
C ASP A 40 3.37 -14.76 3.61
N LEU A 41 4.31 -14.00 4.19
CA LEU A 41 5.44 -14.56 4.95
C LEU A 41 5.16 -14.64 6.46
N ILE A 42 4.00 -14.16 6.91
CA ILE A 42 3.62 -14.22 8.31
C ILE A 42 3.25 -15.66 8.66
N ALA A 43 3.98 -16.25 9.62
CA ALA A 43 3.69 -17.57 10.15
C ALA A 43 2.63 -17.51 11.25
N ARG A 44 2.74 -16.53 12.17
CA ARG A 44 1.82 -16.37 13.31
C ARG A 44 1.80 -14.93 13.82
N VAL A 45 0.68 -14.56 14.44
CA VAL A 45 0.47 -13.29 15.13
C VAL A 45 -0.05 -13.59 16.53
N GLU A 46 0.65 -13.11 17.55
CA GLU A 46 0.33 -13.35 18.97
C GLU A 46 0.29 -12.02 19.71
N GLY A 47 -0.51 -11.88 20.76
CA GLY A 47 -0.55 -10.64 21.55
C GLY A 47 -0.39 -10.88 23.04
N HIS A 48 0.71 -10.42 23.66
CA HIS A 48 0.94 -10.36 25.12
C HIS A 48 2.18 -9.50 25.51
N PRO A 49 2.08 -8.42 26.32
CA PRO A 49 1.07 -7.35 26.28
C PRO A 49 1.08 -6.56 24.96
N ASP A 50 2.15 -6.71 24.18
CA ASP A 50 2.31 -6.17 22.83
C ASP A 50 2.06 -7.26 21.78
N THR A 51 1.84 -6.87 20.52
CA THR A 51 1.64 -7.82 19.42
C THR A 51 2.98 -8.24 18.82
N VAL A 52 3.21 -9.54 18.68
CA VAL A 52 4.37 -10.13 18.03
C VAL A 52 3.93 -10.81 16.73
N ILE A 53 4.54 -10.39 15.63
CA ILE A 53 4.43 -11.05 14.32
C ILE A 53 5.68 -11.88 14.13
N ALA A 54 5.52 -13.20 13.96
CA ALA A 54 6.62 -14.08 13.59
C ALA A 54 6.49 -14.49 12.11
N LEU A 55 7.59 -14.41 11.39
CA LEU A 55 7.70 -14.83 10.01
C LEU A 55 8.07 -16.31 9.91
N VAL A 56 7.95 -16.86 8.70
CA VAL A 56 8.31 -18.25 8.39
C VAL A 56 9.79 -18.58 8.56
N ASP A 57 10.66 -17.56 8.62
CA ASP A 57 12.11 -17.67 8.84
C ASP A 57 12.53 -17.45 10.31
N ASP A 58 11.58 -17.56 11.24
CA ASP A 58 11.73 -17.27 12.67
C ASP A 58 12.03 -15.81 13.04
N THR A 59 12.10 -14.87 12.08
CA THR A 59 12.21 -13.44 12.36
C THR A 59 10.96 -12.94 13.08
N LYS A 60 11.14 -12.11 14.12
CA LYS A 60 10.04 -11.57 14.94
C LYS A 60 10.03 -10.05 14.95
N TYR A 61 8.84 -9.48 14.84
CA TYR A 61 8.58 -8.06 15.00
C TYR A 61 7.59 -7.82 16.11
N VAL A 62 7.91 -6.88 17.00
CA VAL A 62 6.94 -6.35 17.97
C VAL A 62 6.33 -5.08 17.39
N VAL A 63 5.01 -5.05 17.30
CA VAL A 63 4.25 -4.00 16.62
C VAL A 63 3.22 -3.37 17.56
N ALA A 64 2.86 -2.12 17.26
CA ALA A 64 1.88 -1.35 18.02
C ALA A 64 0.43 -1.74 17.69
N GLU A 65 0.20 -2.32 16.51
CA GLU A 65 -1.12 -2.81 16.11
C GLU A 65 -1.53 -4.04 16.91
N SER A 66 -2.77 -4.10 17.38
CA SER A 66 -3.34 -5.33 17.98
C SER A 66 -3.42 -6.47 16.95
N VAL A 67 -3.49 -7.71 17.42
CA VAL A 67 -3.73 -8.90 16.57
C VAL A 67 -4.88 -8.69 15.58
N ASP A 68 -6.04 -8.20 16.03
CA ASP A 68 -7.21 -7.98 15.16
C ASP A 68 -6.97 -6.97 14.04
N VAL A 69 -6.19 -5.92 14.32
CA VAL A 69 -5.79 -4.92 13.33
C VAL A 69 -4.91 -5.56 12.26
N VAL A 70 -3.90 -6.33 12.68
CA VAL A 70 -3.01 -7.04 11.76
C VAL A 70 -3.79 -8.02 10.88
N LEU A 71 -4.71 -8.81 11.46
CA LEU A 71 -5.54 -9.75 10.72
C LEU A 71 -6.45 -9.05 9.70
N ARG A 72 -7.01 -7.89 10.05
CA ARG A 72 -7.80 -7.09 9.12
C ARG A 72 -6.96 -6.57 7.96
N GLU A 73 -5.77 -6.03 8.22
CA GLU A 73 -4.86 -5.56 7.16
C GLU A 73 -4.48 -6.70 6.20
N ILE A 74 -4.21 -7.90 6.72
CA ILE A 74 -3.95 -9.10 5.90
C ILE A 74 -5.16 -9.45 5.03
N ARG A 75 -6.36 -9.44 5.62
CA ARG A 75 -7.61 -9.75 4.92
C ARG A 75 -7.87 -8.73 3.81
N ASP A 76 -7.76 -7.45 4.11
CA ASP A 76 -8.01 -6.36 3.16
C ASP A 76 -6.99 -6.39 2.01
N TYR A 77 -5.72 -6.67 2.32
CA TYR A 77 -4.70 -6.93 1.31
C TYR A 77 -5.11 -8.09 0.38
N ARG A 78 -5.43 -9.27 0.92
CA ARG A 78 -5.81 -10.43 0.09
C ARG A 78 -7.05 -10.17 -0.75
N ALA A 79 -8.07 -9.52 -0.16
CA ALA A 79 -9.28 -9.14 -0.86
C ALA A 79 -8.98 -8.16 -2.02
N SER A 80 -8.08 -7.20 -1.80
CA SER A 80 -7.69 -6.24 -2.83
C SER A 80 -6.96 -6.89 -4.00
N VAL A 81 -6.08 -7.87 -3.75
CA VAL A 81 -5.40 -8.65 -4.79
C VAL A 81 -6.42 -9.43 -5.62
N GLN A 82 -7.36 -10.12 -4.97
CA GLN A 82 -8.43 -10.84 -5.66
C GLN A 82 -9.32 -9.89 -6.48
N ALA A 83 -9.71 -8.75 -5.93
CA ALA A 83 -10.53 -7.76 -6.63
C ALA A 83 -9.84 -7.24 -7.91
N VAL A 84 -8.53 -6.98 -7.84
CA VAL A 84 -7.73 -6.59 -9.01
C VAL A 84 -7.69 -7.72 -10.04
N ALA A 85 -7.43 -8.96 -9.62
CA ALA A 85 -7.43 -10.11 -10.52
C ALA A 85 -8.80 -10.29 -11.23
N PHE A 86 -9.91 -10.16 -10.50
CA PHE A 86 -11.26 -10.21 -11.08
C PHE A 86 -11.55 -9.07 -12.06
N GLN A 87 -11.01 -7.87 -11.83
CA GLN A 87 -11.11 -6.78 -12.81
C GLN A 87 -10.29 -7.09 -14.07
N MET A 88 -9.12 -7.71 -13.92
CA MET A 88 -8.27 -8.10 -15.06
C MET A 88 -8.96 -9.14 -15.94
N ASP A 89 -9.54 -10.17 -15.33
CA ASP A 89 -10.28 -11.23 -16.04
C ASP A 89 -11.45 -10.68 -16.87
N ARG A 90 -12.18 -9.69 -16.32
CA ARG A 90 -13.30 -9.03 -17.01
C ARG A 90 -12.88 -7.96 -18.03
N GLY A 91 -11.58 -7.71 -18.22
CA GLY A 91 -11.08 -6.62 -19.06
C GLY A 91 -11.38 -5.21 -18.53
N GLU A 92 -11.77 -5.10 -17.25
CA GLU A 92 -12.09 -3.85 -16.58
C GLU A 92 -10.87 -3.23 -15.89
N TYR A 93 -9.79 -4.00 -15.73
CA TYR A 93 -8.58 -3.52 -15.09
C TYR A 93 -7.93 -2.43 -15.94
N ARG A 94 -7.99 -1.21 -15.42
CA ARG A 94 -7.20 -0.09 -15.90
C ARG A 94 -6.03 0.06 -14.93
N PRO A 95 -4.80 -0.33 -15.29
CA PRO A 95 -3.65 0.04 -14.47
C PRO A 95 -3.71 1.56 -14.32
N SER A 96 -3.53 2.07 -13.10
CA SER A 96 -3.31 3.50 -12.94
C SER A 96 -2.07 3.82 -13.74
N SER A 97 -2.28 4.42 -14.92
CA SER A 97 -1.21 4.97 -15.74
C SER A 97 -0.44 5.88 -14.82
N ARG A 98 0.81 5.48 -14.53
CA ARG A 98 1.88 6.26 -13.92
C ARG A 98 1.52 7.75 -14.06
N THR A 99 0.97 8.37 -13.01
CA THR A 99 0.50 9.76 -13.12
C THR A 99 1.68 10.56 -13.62
N ALA A 100 1.48 11.20 -14.77
CA ALA A 100 2.39 12.13 -15.40
C ALA A 100 2.91 13.12 -14.35
N VAL A 101 4.12 12.87 -13.88
CA VAL A 101 5.04 13.92 -13.48
C VAL A 101 5.85 14.14 -14.77
N GLY A 102 5.74 15.35 -15.31
CA GLY A 102 6.00 15.68 -16.71
C GLY A 102 7.29 15.13 -17.31
N ASP A 103 7.21 14.87 -18.62
CA ASP A 103 8.28 14.93 -19.60
C ASP A 103 9.69 14.54 -19.09
N ASN A 104 10.01 13.25 -19.08
CA ASN A 104 11.13 12.79 -19.91
C ASN A 104 11.20 11.27 -20.06
N GLU A 105 11.66 10.91 -21.24
CA GLU A 105 11.95 9.63 -21.84
C GLU A 105 13.05 8.86 -21.08
N SER A 106 12.81 8.39 -19.85
CA SER A 106 13.69 7.38 -19.22
C SER A 106 12.99 6.69 -18.05
N SER A 107 12.35 5.56 -18.31
CA SER A 107 12.11 4.56 -17.25
C SER A 107 13.49 3.96 -16.89
N SER A 108 14.30 4.72 -16.17
CA SER A 108 15.62 4.29 -15.73
C SER A 108 15.45 3.26 -14.61
N VAL A 109 15.46 1.99 -14.99
CA VAL A 109 15.76 0.91 -14.06
C VAL A 109 17.24 1.06 -13.73
N VAL A 110 17.54 1.68 -12.59
CA VAL A 110 18.91 1.75 -12.08
C VAL A 110 19.33 0.35 -11.62
N PRO A 111 20.46 -0.20 -12.09
CA PRO A 111 20.95 -1.48 -11.61
C PRO A 111 21.24 -1.38 -10.11
N PHE A 112 20.84 -2.42 -9.36
CA PHE A 112 21.16 -2.53 -7.94
C PHE A 112 22.68 -2.55 -7.76
N PRO A 113 23.26 -1.71 -6.88
CA PRO A 113 24.69 -1.75 -6.63
C PRO A 113 25.05 -3.11 -6.01
N THR A 114 25.90 -3.87 -6.71
CA THR A 114 26.49 -5.10 -6.17
C THR A 114 27.37 -4.73 -4.99
N ARG A 115 27.00 -5.17 -3.79
CA ARG A 115 27.84 -5.02 -2.60
C ARG A 115 29.04 -5.95 -2.76
N GLU A 116 30.22 -5.40 -3.02
CA GLU A 116 31.47 -6.15 -2.86
C GLU A 116 31.67 -6.41 -1.36
N GLU A 117 31.60 -7.68 -0.99
CA GLU A 117 31.92 -8.19 0.34
C GLU A 117 33.44 -8.16 0.52
N ARG A 118 33.93 -7.57 1.61
CA ARG A 118 35.36 -7.53 1.99
C ARG A 118 35.55 -8.13 3.37
#